data_AF-A0A932ELU6-F1
#
_entry.id   AF-A0A932ELU6-F1
#
_cell.length_a   1.000
_cell.length_b   1.000
_cell.length_c   1.000
_cell.angle_alpha   90.00
_cell.angle_beta   90.00
_cell.angle_gamma   90.00
#
_symmetry.space_group_name_H-M   'P 1'
#
loop_
_entity.id
_entity.type
_entity.pdbx_description
1 polymer ?
#
loop_
_entity_poly.entity_id
_entity_poly.type
_entity_poly.pdbx_seq_one_letter_code
_entity_poly.pdbx_strand_id
1 'polypeptide(L)'
;MSRPLFFWTKAVINKYTEIHVAPHHIQKVTHDAFQIVQGYPFKYYFLAQVNFFLFEFIIPLLFGHLSRFSRLSDTQALHIILTFQNTAFLPLRLLVSLVKIPVLLSLRPEVLKEAQT
;
A
#
# COMPACT_ATOMS: atom_id res chain seq x y z
N MET A 1 -1.72 -21.99 7.74
CA MET A 1 -0.45 -21.75 7.00
C MET A 1 -0.46 -20.33 6.46
N SER A 2 0.55 -19.52 6.81
CA SER A 2 0.72 -18.19 6.23
C SER A 2 1.22 -18.30 4.79
N ARG A 3 0.53 -17.66 3.86
CA ARG A 3 0.92 -17.66 2.45
C ARG A 3 2.18 -16.81 2.25
N PRO A 4 3.09 -17.14 1.31
CA PRO A 4 4.24 -16.29 1.04
C PRO A 4 3.77 -14.91 0.55
N LEU A 5 4.59 -13.87 0.70
CA LEU A 5 4.37 -12.58 0.05
C LEU A 5 5.47 -12.37 -0.98
N PHE A 6 5.09 -11.90 -2.16
CA PHE A 6 6.06 -11.51 -3.17
C PHE A 6 6.82 -10.24 -2.76
N PHE A 7 8.03 -10.06 -3.29
CA PHE A 7 8.88 -8.93 -2.91
C PHE A 7 8.25 -7.57 -3.22
N TRP A 8 7.51 -7.45 -4.34
CA TRP A 8 6.83 -6.22 -4.73
C TRP A 8 5.71 -5.84 -3.76
N THR A 9 4.98 -6.83 -3.25
CA THR A 9 3.94 -6.61 -2.24
C THR A 9 4.53 -6.04 -0.96
N LYS A 10 5.66 -6.59 -0.51
CA LYS A 10 6.40 -6.04 0.63
C LYS A 10 6.86 -4.61 0.35
N ALA A 11 7.42 -4.36 -0.83
CA ALA A 11 7.95 -3.06 -1.21
C ALA A 11 6.87 -1.96 -1.25
N VAL A 12 5.70 -2.24 -1.83
CA VAL A 12 4.60 -1.28 -1.90
C VAL A 12 4.00 -1.02 -0.52
N ILE A 13 3.78 -2.05 0.30
CA ILE A 13 3.25 -1.88 1.66
C ILE A 13 4.23 -1.09 2.53
N ASN A 14 5.53 -1.38 2.46
CA ASN A 14 6.56 -0.62 3.18
C ASN A 14 6.49 0.85 2.79
N LYS A 15 6.56 1.14 1.48
CA LYS A 15 6.54 2.51 0.99
C LYS A 15 5.27 3.25 1.37
N TYR A 16 4.12 2.58 1.26
CA TYR A 16 2.84 3.16 1.66
C TYR A 16 2.77 3.46 3.16
N THR A 17 3.31 2.56 3.99
CA THR A 17 3.35 2.73 5.45
C THR A 17 4.30 3.86 5.84
N GLU A 18 5.48 3.94 5.22
CA GLU A 18 6.44 5.03 5.42
C GLU A 18 5.83 6.41 5.11
N ILE A 19 5.00 6.50 4.06
CA ILE A 19 4.34 7.76 3.67
C ILE A 19 3.23 8.16 4.65
N HIS A 20 2.53 7.20 5.25
CA HIS A 20 1.25 7.45 5.94
C HIS A 20 1.23 7.16 7.44
N VAL A 21 2.30 6.64 8.03
CA VAL A 21 2.36 6.21 9.43
C VAL A 21 3.53 6.87 10.14
N ALA A 22 3.32 7.27 11.39
CA ALA A 22 4.36 7.88 12.20
C ALA A 22 5.55 6.92 12.44
N PRO A 23 6.81 7.41 12.45
CA PRO A 23 8.01 6.58 12.43
C PRO A 23 8.07 5.48 13.50
N HIS A 24 7.58 5.77 14.70
CA HIS A 24 7.57 4.83 15.83
C HIS A 24 6.63 3.63 15.64
N HIS A 25 5.62 3.76 14.77
CA HIS A 25 4.64 2.69 14.51
C HIS A 25 4.90 1.92 13.20
N ILE A 26 5.80 2.40 12.33
CA ILE A 26 6.01 1.83 10.97
C ILE A 26 6.26 0.33 11.01
N GLN A 27 7.18 -0.14 11.86
CA GLN A 27 7.56 -1.56 11.90
C GLN A 27 6.37 -2.46 12.29
N LYS A 28 5.63 -2.07 13.32
CA LYS A 28 4.47 -2.81 13.81
C LYS A 28 3.35 -2.83 12.78
N VAL A 29 3.00 -1.66 12.22
CA VAL A 29 1.92 -1.54 11.23
C VAL A 29 2.24 -2.29 9.95
N THR A 30 3.49 -2.22 9.49
CA THR A 30 3.97 -2.99 8.33
C THR A 30 3.85 -4.49 8.56
N HIS A 31 4.28 -4.97 9.72
CA HIS A 31 4.21 -6.39 10.06
C HIS A 31 2.76 -6.90 10.09
N ASP A 32 1.87 -6.16 10.75
CA ASP A 32 0.44 -6.49 10.82
C ASP A 32 -0.18 -6.47 9.41
N ALA A 33 0.18 -5.48 8.57
CA ALA A 33 -0.32 -5.38 7.20
C ALA A 33 0.11 -6.57 6.34
N PHE A 34 1.34 -7.07 6.51
CA PHE A 34 1.78 -8.29 5.87
C PHE A 34 0.93 -9.49 6.28
N GLN A 35 0.71 -9.68 7.59
CA GLN A 35 -0.09 -10.80 8.09
C GLN A 35 -1.52 -10.77 7.52
N ILE A 36 -2.13 -9.60 7.41
CA ILE A 36 -3.46 -9.42 6.82
C ILE A 36 -3.50 -9.92 5.38
N VAL A 37 -2.54 -9.49 4.54
CA VAL A 37 -2.49 -9.93 3.14
C VAL A 37 -2.27 -11.45 3.04
N GLN A 38 -1.43 -12.03 3.89
CA GLN A 38 -1.21 -13.48 3.94
C GLN A 38 -2.47 -14.25 4.36
N GLY A 39 -3.32 -13.63 5.18
CA GLY A 39 -4.58 -14.18 5.67
C GLY A 39 -5.74 -14.14 4.67
N TYR A 40 -5.66 -13.35 3.59
CA TYR A 40 -6.76 -13.20 2.63
C TYR A 40 -7.23 -14.53 2.02
N PRO A 41 -8.54 -14.71 1.77
CA PRO A 41 -9.03 -15.85 1.00
C PRO A 41 -8.36 -15.90 -0.37
N PHE A 42 -8.18 -17.11 -0.92
CA PHE A 42 -7.32 -17.36 -2.09
C PHE A 42 -7.60 -16.42 -3.27
N LYS A 43 -8.89 -16.24 -3.65
CA LYS A 43 -9.26 -15.34 -4.76
C LYS A 43 -8.80 -13.89 -4.54
N TYR A 44 -8.89 -13.40 -3.30
CA TYR A 44 -8.50 -12.03 -2.95
C TYR A 44 -7.00 -11.88 -2.75
N TYR A 45 -6.32 -12.95 -2.31
CA TYR A 45 -4.88 -12.99 -2.23
C TYR A 45 -4.25 -12.76 -3.62
N PHE A 46 -4.68 -13.48 -4.67
CA PHE A 46 -4.16 -13.26 -6.03
C PHE A 46 -4.47 -11.86 -6.55
N LEU A 47 -5.70 -11.39 -6.35
CA LEU A 47 -6.09 -10.04 -6.75
C LEU A 47 -5.20 -8.98 -6.09
N ALA A 48 -4.88 -9.16 -4.80
CA ALA A 48 -3.97 -8.28 -4.08
C ALA A 48 -2.55 -8.35 -4.67
N GLN A 49 -2.01 -9.54 -4.95
CA GLN A 49 -0.68 -9.66 -5.56
C GLN A 49 -0.59 -8.97 -6.93
N VAL A 50 -1.64 -9.09 -7.76
CA VAL A 50 -1.74 -8.37 -9.05
C VAL A 50 -1.80 -6.87 -8.82
N ASN A 51 -2.61 -6.39 -7.87
CA ASN A 51 -2.69 -4.97 -7.56
C ASN A 51 -1.33 -4.38 -7.12
N PHE A 52 -0.61 -5.07 -6.22
CA PHE A 52 0.71 -4.64 -5.79
C PHE A 52 1.75 -4.68 -6.91
N PHE A 53 1.65 -5.65 -7.82
CA PHE A 53 2.50 -5.69 -9.01
C PHE A 53 2.26 -4.47 -9.92
N LEU A 54 1.00 -4.13 -10.17
CA LEU A 54 0.64 -2.95 -10.96
C LEU A 54 1.21 -1.69 -10.32
N PHE A 55 1.02 -1.51 -9.01
CA PHE A 55 1.57 -0.38 -8.28
C PHE A 55 3.09 -0.30 -8.35
N GLU A 56 3.79 -1.41 -8.15
CA GLU A 56 5.26 -1.39 -8.13
C GLU A 56 5.87 -1.08 -9.51
N PHE A 57 5.29 -1.62 -10.59
CA PHE A 57 5.93 -1.61 -11.91
C PHE A 57 5.18 -0.82 -12.98
N ILE A 58 3.85 -0.91 -13.04
CA ILE A 58 3.07 -0.37 -14.17
C ILE A 58 2.69 1.09 -13.92
N ILE A 59 2.21 1.40 -12.71
CA ILE A 59 1.74 2.75 -12.40
C ILE A 59 2.84 3.81 -12.57
N PRO A 60 4.07 3.66 -12.06
CA PRO A 60 5.12 4.66 -12.27
C PRO A 60 5.35 4.97 -13.76
N LEU A 61 5.32 3.96 -14.63
CA LEU A 61 5.49 4.12 -16.06
C LEU A 61 4.38 4.98 -16.68
N LEU A 62 3.13 4.81 -16.24
CA LEU A 62 1.99 5.62 -16.70
C LEU A 62 2.11 7.09 -16.29
N PHE A 63 2.92 7.41 -15.28
CA PHE A 63 3.20 8.77 -14.81
C PHE A 63 4.56 9.29 -15.31
N GLY A 64 5.18 8.63 -16.29
CA GLY A 64 6.45 9.06 -16.87
C GLY A 64 7.68 8.77 -16.00
N HIS A 65 7.55 7.93 -14.97
CA HIS A 65 8.66 7.50 -14.13
C HIS A 65 9.19 6.14 -14.57
N LEU A 66 10.43 6.09 -15.07
CA LEU A 66 11.14 4.85 -15.40
C LEU A 66 11.77 4.17 -14.16
N SER A 67 11.09 4.23 -13.02
CA SER A 67 11.52 3.64 -11.75
C SER A 67 10.36 2.90 -11.09
N ARG A 68 10.68 2.08 -10.08
CA ARG A 68 9.66 1.36 -9.30
C ARG A 68 9.00 2.29 -8.30
N PHE A 69 7.73 2.04 -7.98
CA PHE A 69 7.00 2.87 -7.01
C PHE A 69 7.71 2.96 -5.66
N SER A 70 8.20 1.82 -5.15
CA SER A 70 8.99 1.77 -3.90
C SER A 70 10.27 2.62 -3.91
N ARG A 71 10.77 2.99 -5.08
CA ARG A 71 12.00 3.79 -5.26
C ARG A 71 11.73 5.25 -5.59
N LEU A 72 10.47 5.66 -5.74
CA LEU A 72 10.13 7.05 -5.95
C LEU A 72 10.38 7.87 -4.67
N SER A 73 10.62 9.17 -4.84
CA SER A 73 10.62 10.08 -3.70
C SER A 73 9.23 10.11 -3.05
N ASP A 74 9.16 10.44 -1.76
CA ASP A 74 7.89 10.47 -1.02
C ASP A 74 6.88 11.41 -1.70
N THR A 75 7.33 12.55 -2.19
CA THR A 75 6.50 13.51 -2.92
C THR A 75 5.93 12.93 -4.21
N GLN A 76 6.72 12.17 -4.98
CA GLN A 76 6.27 11.54 -6.22
C GLN A 76 5.30 10.40 -5.96
N ALA A 77 5.63 9.53 -4.99
CA ALA A 77 4.77 8.43 -4.59
C ALA A 77 3.43 8.93 -4.05
N LEU A 78 3.45 9.98 -3.21
CA LEU A 78 2.26 10.61 -2.67
C LEU A 78 1.43 11.27 -3.76
N HIS A 79 2.06 11.95 -4.72
CA HIS A 79 1.34 12.53 -5.86
C HIS A 79 0.54 11.47 -6.62
N ILE A 80 1.16 10.34 -6.96
CA ILE A 80 0.47 9.22 -7.64
C ILE A 80 -0.71 8.70 -6.81
N ILE A 81 -0.51 8.48 -5.49
CA ILE A 81 -1.56 8.02 -4.58
C ILE A 81 -2.74 9.00 -4.59
N LEU A 82 -2.47 10.30 -4.44
CA LEU A 82 -3.50 11.34 -4.40
C LEU A 82 -4.22 11.49 -5.74
N THR A 83 -3.51 11.38 -6.86
CA THR A 83 -4.14 11.38 -8.19
C THR A 83 -5.13 10.22 -8.31
N PHE A 84 -4.76 9.01 -7.84
CA PHE A 84 -5.64 7.85 -7.91
C PHE A 84 -6.81 7.91 -6.91
N GLN A 85 -6.64 8.58 -5.78
CA GLN A 85 -7.73 8.80 -4.83
C GLN A 85 -8.76 9.80 -5.36
N ASN A 86 -8.30 10.84 -6.04
CA ASN A 86 -9.14 11.94 -6.51
C ASN A 86 -9.66 11.80 -7.95
N THR A 87 -9.24 10.76 -8.68
CA THR A 87 -9.72 10.52 -10.04
C THR A 87 -11.19 10.09 -10.06
N ALA A 88 -11.93 10.52 -11.08
CA ALA A 88 -13.30 10.07 -11.33
C ALA A 88 -13.36 8.60 -11.79
N PHE A 89 -12.24 8.05 -12.28
CA PHE A 89 -12.20 6.70 -12.83
C PHE A 89 -12.18 5.63 -11.71
N LEU A 90 -13.33 4.98 -11.50
CA LEU A 90 -13.56 4.02 -10.41
C LEU A 90 -12.49 2.93 -10.28
N PRO A 91 -11.98 2.30 -11.36
CA PRO A 91 -10.96 1.25 -11.23
C PRO A 91 -9.68 1.73 -10.54
N LEU A 92 -9.18 2.93 -10.85
CA LEU A 92 -7.97 3.47 -10.23
C LEU A 92 -8.17 3.74 -8.73
N ARG A 93 -9.36 4.25 -8.37
CA ARG A 93 -9.76 4.42 -6.97
C ARG A 93 -9.80 3.10 -6.21
N LEU A 94 -10.25 2.03 -6.86
CA LEU A 94 -10.27 0.69 -6.25
C LEU A 94 -8.85 0.16 -6.07
N LEU A 95 -7.96 0.32 -7.06
CA LEU A 95 -6.55 -0.11 -6.95
C LEU A 95 -5.86 0.53 -5.74
N VAL A 96 -5.96 1.86 -5.58
CA VAL A 96 -5.34 2.56 -4.44
C VAL A 96 -6.00 2.19 -3.12
N SER A 97 -7.31 1.95 -3.11
CA SER A 97 -8.02 1.48 -1.90
C SER A 97 -7.52 0.11 -1.45
N LEU A 98 -7.26 -0.81 -2.39
CA LEU A 98 -6.74 -2.14 -2.10
C LEU A 98 -5.31 -2.11 -1.53
N VAL A 99 -4.48 -1.13 -1.91
CA VAL A 99 -3.17 -0.89 -1.27
C VAL A 99 -3.33 -0.36 0.15
N LYS A 100 -4.31 0.53 0.34
CA LYS A 100 -4.58 1.20 1.62
C LYS A 100 -5.17 0.28 2.69
N ILE A 101 -6.05 -0.66 2.31
CA ILE A 101 -6.82 -1.51 3.25
C ILE A 101 -5.93 -2.28 4.26
N PRO A 102 -4.86 -3.00 3.86
CA PRO A 102 -4.02 -3.71 4.82
C PRO A 102 -3.39 -2.78 5.87
N VAL A 103 -2.94 -1.61 5.44
CA VAL A 103 -2.31 -0.63 6.34
C VAL A 103 -3.35 0.00 7.25
N LEU A 104 -4.52 0.37 6.74
CA LEU A 104 -5.62 0.89 7.55
C LEU A 104 -6.09 -0.10 8.61
N LEU A 105 -6.28 -1.37 8.25
CA LEU A 105 -6.72 -2.40 9.20
C LEU A 105 -5.65 -2.72 10.26
N SER A 106 -4.40 -2.36 9.99
CA SER A 106 -3.28 -2.48 10.93
C SER A 106 -3.16 -1.28 11.87
N LEU A 107 -3.78 -0.14 11.54
CA LEU A 107 -3.86 1.02 12.42
C LEU A 107 -4.93 0.76 13.48
N ARG A 108 -4.49 0.23 14.63
CA ARG A 108 -5.36 0.06 15.81
C ARG A 108 -5.87 1.41 16.31
N PRO A 109 -7.01 1.46 17.02
CA PRO A 109 -7.57 2.69 17.60
C PRO A 109 -6.57 3.47 18.48
N GLU A 110 -5.62 2.76 19.09
CA GLU A 110 -4.52 3.32 19.89
C GLU A 110 -3.63 4.28 19.09
N VAL A 111 -3.34 3.97 17.83
CA VAL A 111 -2.48 4.79 16.94
C VAL A 111 -3.26 5.98 16.35
N LEU A 112 -4.57 5.83 16.15
CA LEU A 112 -5.44 6.90 15.67
C LEU A 112 -5.68 8.00 16.72
N LYS A 113 -5.62 7.66 18.02
CA LYS A 113 -5.77 8.64 19.10
C LYS A 113 -4.58 9.59 19.22
N GLU A 114 -3.36 9.15 18.89
CA GLU A 114 -2.16 9.98 18.93
C GLU A 114 -2.10 11.04 17.82
N ALA A 115 -2.82 10.86 16.71
CA ALA A 115 -2.86 11.84 15.61
C ALA A 115 -3.86 12.98 15.84
N GLN A 116 -4.66 12.93 16.92
CA GLN A 116 -5.70 13.92 17.24
C GLN A 116 -5.39 14.79 18.47
N THR A 117 -4.20 14.64 19.06
CA THR A 117 -3.65 15.47 20.14
C THR A 117 -2.49 16.30 19.63
#